data_AF-A0A1B0BVN2-F1
#
_entry.id   AF-A0A1B0BVN2-F1
#
_cell.length_a   1.000
_cell.length_b   1.000
_cell.length_c   1.000
_cell.angle_alpha   90.00
_cell.angle_beta   90.00
_cell.angle_gamma   90.00
#
_symmetry.space_group_name_H-M   'P 1'
#
loop_
_entity.id
_entity.type
_entity.pdbx_description
1 polymer ?
#
loop_
_entity_poly.entity_id
_entity_poly.type
_entity_poly.pdbx_seq_one_letter_code
_entity_poly.pdbx_strand_id
1 'polypeptide(L)'
;MRIGSYLVEYLCEHLEINEKDYFGLCYVDASKQRHWLDLGKSIIKQYKDVDPSLFSFRVKFYPADPFRLTGNGRLMLYQQLQTDLCHGRLYCSIGVAAALAALGFLLKI
;
A
#
# COMPACT_ATOMS: atom_id res chain seq x y z
N MET A 1 2.79 -23.79 -7.18
CA MET A 1 3.23 -22.44 -7.60
C MET A 1 2.38 -21.42 -6.85
N ARG A 2 2.98 -20.46 -6.13
CA ARG A 2 2.24 -19.54 -5.25
C ARG A 2 1.46 -18.50 -6.07
N ILE A 3 0.21 -18.24 -5.68
CA ILE A 3 -0.63 -17.17 -6.23
C ILE A 3 -0.41 -15.86 -5.48
N GLY A 4 -0.86 -14.75 -6.04
CA GLY A 4 -0.59 -13.42 -5.49
C GLY A 4 -1.10 -13.22 -4.05
N SER A 5 -2.21 -13.87 -3.66
CA SER A 5 -2.77 -13.77 -2.29
C SER A 5 -1.77 -14.20 -1.23
N TYR A 6 -0.96 -15.23 -1.51
CA TYR A 6 0.03 -15.76 -0.57
C TYR A 6 1.01 -14.68 -0.08
N LEU A 7 1.50 -13.81 -0.98
CA LEU A 7 2.47 -12.78 -0.59
C LEU A 7 1.83 -11.69 0.27
N VAL A 8 0.59 -11.29 -0.05
CA VAL A 8 -0.15 -10.32 0.77
C VAL A 8 -0.43 -10.90 2.15
N GLU A 9 -0.89 -12.14 2.22
CA GLU A 9 -1.14 -12.83 3.49
C GLU A 9 0.12 -12.93 4.34
N TYR A 10 1.24 -13.33 3.75
CA TYR A 10 2.53 -13.44 4.42
C TYR A 10 3.01 -12.10 4.97
N LEU A 11 2.91 -11.02 4.18
CA LEU A 11 3.31 -9.69 4.62
C LEU A 11 2.40 -9.14 5.71
N CYS A 12 1.09 -9.34 5.58
CA CYS A 12 0.13 -8.95 6.62
C CYS A 12 0.40 -9.69 7.93
N GLU A 13 0.71 -10.99 7.88
CA GLU A 13 1.08 -11.76 9.08
C GLU A 13 2.37 -11.24 9.70
N HIS A 14 3.41 -11.01 8.89
CA HIS A 14 4.70 -10.49 9.36
C HIS A 14 4.61 -9.08 9.94
N LEU A 15 3.70 -8.25 9.42
CA LEU A 15 3.46 -6.88 9.87
C LEU A 15 2.34 -6.78 10.91
N GLU A 16 1.77 -7.91 11.37
CA GLU A 16 0.67 -7.95 12.35
C GLU A 16 -0.56 -7.13 11.91
N ILE A 17 -0.92 -7.20 10.64
CA ILE A 17 -2.08 -6.53 10.03
C ILE A 17 -3.22 -7.53 9.88
N ASN A 18 -4.34 -7.24 10.54
CA ASN A 18 -5.54 -8.07 10.46
C ASN A 18 -6.40 -7.72 9.25
N GLU A 19 -6.40 -6.45 8.83
CA GLU A 19 -7.31 -5.91 7.81
C GLU A 19 -6.76 -6.09 6.38
N LYS A 20 -6.45 -7.34 6.03
CA LYS A 20 -5.71 -7.72 4.80
C LYS A 20 -6.37 -7.21 3.51
N ASP A 21 -7.70 -7.15 3.48
CA ASP A 21 -8.48 -6.77 2.30
C ASP A 21 -8.23 -5.33 1.83
N TYR A 22 -7.67 -4.46 2.67
CA TYR A 22 -7.36 -3.09 2.31
C TYR A 22 -5.99 -2.94 1.63
N PHE A 23 -5.15 -3.98 1.66
CA PHE A 23 -3.77 -3.93 1.18
C PHE A 23 -3.57 -4.71 -0.12
N GLY A 24 -2.50 -4.37 -0.82
CA GLY A 24 -2.07 -5.08 -2.02
C GLY A 24 -0.62 -4.83 -2.34
N LEU A 25 -0.13 -5.54 -3.35
CA LEU A 25 1.22 -5.38 -3.88
C LEU A 25 1.16 -4.68 -5.23
N CYS A 26 1.95 -3.63 -5.38
CA CYS A 26 2.21 -2.99 -6.67
C CYS A 26 3.58 -3.43 -7.19
N TYR A 27 3.72 -3.51 -8.50
CA TYR A 27 5.01 -3.61 -9.17
C TYR A 27 5.05 -2.67 -10.37
N VAL A 28 6.26 -2.46 -10.89
CA VAL A 28 6.48 -1.69 -12.11
C VAL A 28 6.99 -2.65 -13.17
N ASP A 29 6.34 -2.70 -14.33
CA ASP A 29 6.78 -3.57 -15.42
C ASP A 29 7.96 -2.97 -16.21
N ALA A 30 8.46 -3.72 -17.20
CA ALA A 30 9.54 -3.27 -18.08
C ALA A 30 9.20 -1.97 -18.84
N SER A 31 7.91 -1.68 -19.07
CA SER A 31 7.40 -0.47 -19.72
C SER A 31 7.21 0.70 -18.75
N LYS A 32 7.72 0.59 -17.52
CA LYS A 32 7.58 1.56 -16.43
C LYS A 32 6.12 1.83 -16.02
N GLN A 33 5.21 0.93 -16.35
CA GLN A 33 3.81 1.02 -15.93
C GLN A 33 3.62 0.36 -14.57
N ARG A 34 2.82 1.01 -13.72
CA ARG A 34 2.49 0.49 -12.40
C ARG A 34 1.29 -0.45 -12.48
N HIS A 35 1.46 -1.65 -11.94
CA HIS A 35 0.42 -2.68 -11.90
C HIS A 35 0.17 -3.14 -10.47
N TRP A 36 -1.09 -3.46 -10.17
CA TRP A 36 -1.43 -4.22 -8.98
C TRP A 36 -1.24 -5.71 -9.27
N LEU A 37 -0.66 -6.44 -8.33
CA LEU A 37 -0.61 -7.90 -8.35
C LEU A 37 -2.03 -8.47 -8.26
N ASP A 38 -2.38 -9.33 -9.21
CA ASP A 38 -3.61 -10.10 -9.20
C ASP A 38 -3.46 -11.25 -8.19
N LEU A 39 -4.28 -11.22 -7.14
CA LEU A 39 -4.20 -12.17 -6.04
C LEU A 39 -4.66 -13.58 -6.43
N GLY A 40 -5.52 -13.70 -7.45
CA GLY A 40 -6.02 -14.98 -7.95
C GLY A 40 -5.10 -15.66 -8.96
N LYS A 41 -4.05 -14.98 -9.42
CA LYS A 41 -3.14 -15.49 -10.45
C LYS A 41 -1.77 -15.84 -9.87
N SER A 42 -1.09 -16.77 -10.56
CA SER A 42 0.31 -17.09 -10.27
C SER A 42 1.19 -15.85 -10.38
N ILE A 43 2.04 -15.63 -9.38
CA ILE A 43 2.94 -14.46 -9.32
C ILE A 43 3.87 -14.42 -10.53
N ILE A 44 4.53 -15.54 -10.85
CA ILE A 44 5.51 -15.60 -11.95
C ILE A 44 4.84 -15.43 -13.33
N LYS A 45 3.53 -15.74 -13.45
CA LYS A 45 2.83 -15.56 -14.73
C LYS A 45 2.55 -14.10 -15.08
N GLN A 46 2.38 -13.26 -14.06
CA GLN A 46 2.09 -11.83 -14.21
C GLN A 46 3.36 -10.97 -14.05
N TYR A 47 4.34 -11.48 -13.32
CA TYR A 47 5.58 -10.79 -13.01
C TYR A 47 6.74 -11.40 -13.80
N LYS A 48 6.87 -10.99 -15.06
CA LYS A 48 7.90 -11.43 -16.00
C LYS A 48 8.87 -10.30 -16.29
N ASP A 49 10.15 -10.62 -16.39
CA ASP A 49 11.20 -9.75 -16.95
C ASP A 49 11.38 -8.40 -16.21
N VAL A 50 11.17 -8.37 -14.89
CA VAL A 50 11.41 -7.19 -14.05
C VAL A 50 12.68 -7.40 -13.23
N ASP A 51 13.76 -6.69 -13.56
CA ASP A 51 15.02 -6.68 -12.80
C ASP A 51 15.45 -5.21 -12.55
N PRO A 52 15.75 -4.77 -11.31
CA PRO A 52 15.54 -5.43 -10.03
C PRO A 52 14.07 -5.34 -9.60
N SER A 53 13.50 -6.51 -9.40
CA SER A 53 12.11 -6.75 -9.08
C SER A 53 11.70 -6.34 -7.65
N LEU A 54 11.20 -5.12 -7.44
CA LEU A 54 10.64 -4.69 -6.15
C LEU A 54 9.12 -4.60 -6.17
N PHE A 55 8.47 -5.39 -5.31
CA PHE A 55 7.08 -5.14 -4.94
C PHE A 55 6.99 -4.00 -3.91
N SER A 56 5.99 -3.15 -4.06
CA SER A 56 5.58 -2.18 -3.04
C SER A 56 4.29 -2.65 -2.38
N PHE A 57 4.34 -2.94 -1.08
CA PHE A 57 3.14 -3.19 -0.28
C PHE A 57 2.45 -1.86 0.03
N ARG A 58 1.16 -1.72 -0.32
CA ARG A 58 0.42 -0.46 -0.26
C ARG A 58 -1.04 -0.66 0.12
N VAL A 59 -1.68 0.41 0.61
CA VAL A 59 -3.15 0.46 0.71
C VAL A 59 -3.72 0.53 -0.71
N LYS A 60 -4.57 -0.44 -1.05
CA LYS A 60 -5.27 -0.56 -2.33
C LYS A 60 -6.67 0.04 -2.26
N PHE A 61 -7.34 -0.16 -1.13
CA PHE A 61 -8.69 0.35 -0.88
C PHE A 61 -8.66 1.23 0.36
N TYR A 62 -9.13 2.46 0.24
CA TYR A 62 -9.25 3.36 1.38
C TYR A 62 -10.58 3.09 2.08
N PRO A 63 -10.58 2.84 3.40
CA PRO A 63 -11.83 2.67 4.13
C PRO A 63 -12.60 4.01 4.17
N ALA A 64 -13.92 3.95 4.13
CA ALA A 64 -14.76 5.13 4.38
C ALA A 64 -14.65 5.63 5.83
N ASP A 65 -14.42 4.70 6.76
CA ASP A 65 -14.17 4.98 8.17
C ASP A 65 -12.72 4.61 8.51
N PRO A 66 -11.85 5.59 8.86
CA PRO A 66 -10.44 5.34 9.14
C PRO A 66 -10.20 4.46 10.38
N PHE A 67 -11.19 4.30 11.27
CA PHE A 67 -11.08 3.43 12.44
C PHE A 67 -11.26 1.94 12.12
N ARG A 68 -11.63 1.61 10.87
CA ARG A 68 -11.67 0.22 10.41
C ARG A 68 -10.30 -0.46 10.40
N LEU A 69 -9.23 0.32 10.23
CA LEU A 69 -7.87 -0.18 10.39
C LEU A 69 -7.35 0.17 11.77
N THR A 70 -6.67 -0.78 12.39
CA THR A 70 -6.12 -0.67 13.73
C THR A 70 -4.63 -1.01 13.74
N GLY A 71 -3.94 -0.80 14.86
CA GLY A 71 -2.53 -1.14 15.04
C GLY A 71 -1.64 -0.72 13.87
N ASN A 72 -0.88 -1.68 13.33
CA ASN A 72 0.04 -1.48 12.21
C ASN A 72 -0.68 -1.17 10.90
N GLY A 73 -1.90 -1.69 10.68
CA GLY A 73 -2.71 -1.37 9.50
C GLY A 73 -3.05 0.12 9.45
N ARG A 74 -3.40 0.71 10.59
CA ARG A 74 -3.67 2.15 10.70
C ARG A 74 -2.42 3.00 10.47
N LEU A 75 -1.27 2.58 10.99
CA LEU A 75 0.00 3.27 10.75
C LEU A 75 0.38 3.26 9.26
N MET A 76 0.22 2.12 8.58
CA MET A 76 0.45 2.03 7.14
C MET A 76 -0.52 2.91 6.33
N LEU A 77 -1.78 3.02 6.74
CA LEU A 77 -2.73 3.94 6.12
C LEU A 77 -2.25 5.38 6.19
N TYR A 78 -1.79 5.85 7.36
CA TYR A 78 -1.25 7.20 7.51
C TYR A 78 -0.02 7.44 6.64
N GLN A 79 0.92 6.49 6.60
CA GLN A 79 2.10 6.58 5.74
C GLN A 79 1.72 6.65 4.25
N GLN A 80 0.72 5.88 3.82
CA GLN A 80 0.23 5.92 2.45
C GLN A 80 -0.43 7.28 2.15
N LEU A 81 -1.26 7.83 3.04
CA LEU A 81 -1.90 9.14 2.86
C LEU A 81 -0.86 10.26 2.72
N GLN A 82 0.21 10.24 3.52
CA GLN A 82 1.31 11.20 3.40
C GLN A 82 2.04 11.06 2.07
N THR A 83 2.32 9.82 1.68
CA THR A 83 2.94 9.54 0.38
C THR A 83 2.06 10.04 -0.76
N ASP A 84 0.75 9.88 -0.65
CA ASP A 84 -0.20 10.30 -1.68
C ASP A 84 -0.33 11.82 -1.72
N LEU A 85 -0.29 12.49 -0.57
CA LEU A 85 -0.24 13.94 -0.49
C LEU A 85 1.04 14.50 -1.15
N CYS A 86 2.21 13.96 -0.80
CA CYS A 86 3.49 14.41 -1.37
C CYS A 86 3.58 14.22 -2.89
N HIS A 87 2.98 13.15 -3.42
CA HIS A 87 2.93 12.89 -4.86
C HIS A 87 1.74 13.55 -5.57
N GLY A 88 0.94 14.38 -4.89
CA GLY A 88 -0.22 15.05 -5.48
C GLY A 88 -1.36 14.11 -5.88
N ARG A 89 -1.42 12.91 -5.31
CA ARG A 89 -2.45 11.89 -5.57
C ARG A 89 -3.67 12.03 -4.65
N LEU A 90 -3.54 12.78 -3.56
CA LEU A 90 -4.63 13.06 -2.63
C LEU A 90 -5.15 14.48 -2.83
N TYR A 91 -6.40 14.60 -3.31
CA TYR A 91 -7.08 15.88 -3.41
C TYR A 91 -7.75 16.21 -2.08
N CYS A 92 -7.32 17.29 -1.43
CA CYS A 92 -7.90 17.78 -0.19
C CYS A 92 -7.73 19.29 -0.05
N SER A 93 -8.43 19.88 0.92
CA SER A 93 -8.25 21.31 1.23
C SER A 93 -6.88 21.55 1.88
N ILE A 94 -6.40 22.79 1.83
CA ILE A 94 -5.09 23.15 2.40
C ILE A 94 -5.01 22.88 3.90
N GLY A 95 -6.11 23.06 4.64
CA GLY A 95 -6.18 22.75 6.06
C GLY A 95 -5.98 21.26 6.34
N VAL A 96 -6.60 20.39 5.54
CA VAL A 96 -6.43 18.94 5.65
C VAL A 96 -5.01 18.51 5.27
N ALA A 97 -4.46 19.09 4.20
CA ALA A 97 -3.08 18.84 3.79
C ALA A 97 -2.09 19.23 4.91
N ALA A 98 -2.26 20.40 5.52
CA ALA A 98 -1.43 20.88 6.62
C ALA A 98 -1.52 19.96 7.85
N ALA A 99 -2.74 19.52 8.21
CA ALA A 99 -2.94 18.61 9.34
C ALA A 99 -2.28 17.23 9.10
N LEU A 100 -2.43 16.66 7.91
CA LEU A 100 -1.81 15.39 7.54
C LEU A 100 -0.27 15.48 7.49
N ALA A 101 0.27 16.59 7.00
CA ALA A 101 1.70 16.85 6.99
C ALA A 101 2.25 16.96 8.42
N ALA A 102 1.58 17.71 9.30
CA ALA A 102 1.97 17.85 10.70
C ALA A 102 1.95 16.51 11.45
N LEU A 103 0.95 15.66 11.21
CA LEU A 103 0.90 14.31 11.79
C LEU A 103 2.10 13.45 11.36
N GLY A 104 2.60 13.63 10.13
CA GLY A 104 3.75 12.89 9.62
C GLY A 104 5.08 13.26 10.23
N PHE A 105 5.23 14.50 10.68
CA PHE A 105 6.40 14.88 11.47
C PHE A 105 6.39 14.21 12.85
N LEU A 106 5.21 14.09 13.48
CA LEU A 106 5.08 13.48 14.80
C LEU A 106 5.29 11.97 14.82
N LEU A 107 4.99 11.26 13.73
CA LEU A 107 5.16 9.81 13.62
C LEU A 107 6.59 9.37 13.25
N LYS A 108 7.52 10.32 13.07
CA LYS A 108 8.93 10.08 12.72
C LYS A 108 9.92 10.43 13.85
N ILE A 109 9.42 10.90 14.99
CA ILE A 109 10.18 11.20 16.22
C ILE A 109 9.86 10.11 17.23
#